data_AF-A0A9D4H7Q8-F1
#
_entry.id   AF-A0A9D4H7Q8-F1
#
_cell.length_a   1.000
_cell.length_b   1.000
_cell.length_c   1.000
_cell.angle_alpha   90.00
_cell.angle_beta   90.00
_cell.angle_gamma   90.00
#
_symmetry.space_group_name_H-M   'P 1'
#
loop_
_entity.id
_entity.type
_entity.pdbx_description
1 polymer ?
#
loop_
_entity_poly.entity_id
_entity_poly.type
_entity_poly.pdbx_seq_one_letter_code
_entity_poly.pdbx_strand_id
1 'polypeptide(L)' 'MDPVIEFFNTEFKGAVLKEKHHNMLQYQLGSDIKLSNLFGQIEEVRERLQIEDYSVSQTTLDQVGLELYD' A
#
# COMPACT_ATOMS: atom_id res chain seq x y z
N MET A 1 1.08 14.05 12.96
CA MET A 1 0.71 12.72 12.42
C MET A 1 0.88 12.83 10.91
N ASP A 2 1.56 11.90 10.25
CA ASP A 2 1.81 12.00 8.81
C ASP A 2 0.48 11.88 8.04
N PRO A 3 0.14 12.85 7.16
CA PRO A 3 -1.18 12.92 6.55
C PRO A 3 -1.46 11.74 5.60
N VAL A 4 -0.40 11.16 5.00
CA VAL A 4 -0.49 9.92 4.22
C VAL A 4 -0.88 8.73 5.11
N ILE A 5 -0.35 8.64 6.34
CA ILE A 5 -0.68 7.56 7.25
C ILE A 5 -2.15 7.63 7.69
N GLU A 6 -2.63 8.84 8.00
CA GLU A 6 -4.03 9.05 8.37
C GLU A 6 -5.00 8.70 7.23
N PHE A 7 -4.67 9.10 6.00
CA PHE A 7 -5.41 8.72 4.81
C PHE A 7 -5.50 7.20 4.65
N PHE A 8 -4.35 6.50 4.71
CA PHE A 8 -4.32 5.05 4.53
C PHE A 8 -5.11 4.31 5.62
N ASN A 9 -5.02 4.74 6.88
CA ASN A 9 -5.79 4.14 7.98
C ASN A 9 -7.31 4.36 7.84
N THR A 10 -7.72 5.45 7.17
CA THR A 10 -9.13 5.79 6.98
C THR A 10 -9.73 5.07 5.77
N GLU A 11 -9.06 5.14 4.62
CA GLU A 11 -9.56 4.61 3.34
C GLU A 11 -9.34 3.11 3.18
N PHE A 12 -8.21 2.58 3.67
CA PHE A 12 -7.84 1.17 3.50
C PHE A 12 -7.96 0.43 4.83
N LYS A 13 -9.19 0.12 5.23
CA LYS A 13 -9.44 -0.68 6.44
C LYS A 13 -8.73 -2.04 6.34
N GLY A 14 -7.84 -2.30 7.29
CA GLY A 14 -7.01 -3.50 7.29
C GLY A 14 -5.65 -3.34 6.61
N ALA A 15 -5.32 -2.16 6.09
CA ALA A 15 -3.94 -1.83 5.72
C ALA A 15 -3.05 -1.83 6.96
N VAL A 16 -1.92 -2.51 6.88
CA VAL A 16 -0.94 -2.60 7.97
C VAL A 16 0.35 -1.93 7.51
N LEU A 17 0.76 -0.86 8.21
CA LEU A 17 2.06 -0.25 8.00
C LEU A 17 3.15 -1.23 8.44
N LYS A 18 4.01 -1.64 7.50
CA LYS A 18 5.13 -2.57 7.75
C LYS A 18 6.42 -1.84 8.04
N GLU A 19 6.71 -0.84 7.21
CA GLU A 19 7.92 -0.05 7.33
C GLU A 19 7.61 1.43 7.14
N LYS A 20 8.32 2.25 7.92
CA LYS A 20 8.40 3.69 7.77
C LYS A 20 9.88 4.06 7.76
N HIS A 21 10.38 4.46 6.59
CA HIS A 21 11.77 4.85 6.42
C HIS A 21 11.85 6.23 5.77
N HIS A 22 12.20 7.25 6.57
CA HIS A 22 12.20 8.66 6.15
C HIS A 22 10.87 9.07 5.48
N ASN A 23 10.87 9.21 4.15
CA ASN A 23 9.72 9.62 3.34
C ASN A 23 9.02 8.43 2.65
N MET A 24 9.44 7.20 2.94
CA MET A 24 8.87 5.99 2.36
C MET A 24 7.99 5.28 3.40
N LEU A 25 6.77 4.95 2.98
CA LEU A 25 5.81 4.17 3.76
C LEU A 25 5.46 2.90 2.99
N GLN A 26 5.56 1.76 3.66
CA GLN A 26 5.20 0.47 3.08
C GLN A 26 3.99 -0.11 3.79
N TYR A 27 2.94 -0.38 3.03
CA TYR A 27 1.70 -0.98 3.53
C TYR A 27 1.52 -2.38 2.99
N GLN A 28 1.09 -3.29 3.86
CA GLN A 28 0.47 -4.55 3.45
C GLN A 28 -1.04 -4.34 3.39
N LEU A 29 -1.62 -4.61 2.22
CA LEU A 29 -3.06 -4.51 1.95
C LEU A 29 -3.72 -5.90 1.94
N GLY A 30 -5.00 -5.97 2.25
CA GLY A 30 -5.79 -7.20 2.12
C GLY A 30 -6.06 -7.57 0.66
N SER A 31 -6.30 -8.86 0.40
CA SER A 31 -6.59 -9.41 -0.94
C SER A 31 -7.90 -8.87 -1.56
N ASP A 32 -8.82 -8.37 -0.75
CA ASP A 32 -10.08 -7.78 -1.20
C ASP A 32 -9.92 -6.40 -1.84
N ILE A 33 -8.76 -5.75 -1.67
CA ILE A 33 -8.51 -4.44 -2.25
C ILE A 33 -8.14 -4.59 -3.72
N LYS A 34 -9.01 -4.09 -4.60
CA LYS A 34 -8.72 -4.00 -6.04
C LYS A 34 -7.65 -2.95 -6.29
N LEU A 35 -6.58 -3.34 -7.00
CA LEU A 35 -5.50 -2.44 -7.39
C LEU A 35 -6.02 -1.19 -8.13
N SER A 36 -6.99 -1.35 -9.04
CA SER A 36 -7.59 -0.23 -9.76
C SER A 36 -8.20 0.83 -8.84
N ASN A 37 -8.85 0.39 -7.75
CA ASN A 37 -9.43 1.29 -6.76
C ASN A 37 -8.33 1.97 -5.94
N LEU A 38 -7.30 1.22 -5.54
CA LEU A 38 -6.14 1.76 -4.83
C LEU A 38 -5.43 2.86 -5.63
N PHE A 39 -5.11 2.58 -6.90
CA PHE A 39 -4.48 3.54 -7.79
C PHE A 39 -5.34 4.81 -7.94
N GLY A 40 -6.64 4.66 -8.23
CA GLY A 40 -7.54 5.80 -8.33
C GLY A 40 -7.55 6.68 -7.08
N GLN A 41 -7.71 6.06 -5.91
CA GLN A 41 -7.74 6.77 -4.63
C GLN A 41 -6.43 7.49 -4.32
N ILE A 42 -5.27 6.89 -4.62
CA ILE A 42 -3.97 7.54 -4.40
C ILE A 42 -3.81 8.74 -5.35
N GLU A 43 -4.16 8.59 -6.63
CA GLU A 43 -4.07 9.69 -7.61
C GLU A 43 -4.94 10.89 -7.21
N GLU A 44 -6.15 10.66 -6.69
CA GLU A 44 -7.05 11.74 -6.24
C GLU A 44 -6.48 12.58 -5.10
N VAL A 45 -5.63 12.00 -4.27
CA VAL A 45 -5.03 12.69 -3.11
C VAL A 45 -3.55 13.01 -3.30
N ARG A 46 -2.93 12.58 -4.41
CA ARG A 46 -1.48 12.65 -4.66
C ARG A 46 -0.91 14.05 -4.51
N GLU A 47 -1.50 15.03 -5.20
CA GLU A 47 -1.04 16.42 -5.15
C GLU A 47 -1.26 17.05 -3.76
N ARG A 48 -2.41 16.75 -3.14
CA ARG A 48 -2.77 17.28 -1.82
C ARG A 48 -1.87 16.73 -0.71
N LEU A 49 -1.48 15.46 -0.80
CA LEU A 49 -0.63 14.79 0.17
C LEU A 49 0.87 14.86 -0.17
N GLN A 50 1.23 15.50 -1.29
CA GLN A 50 2.59 15.62 -1.79
C GLN A 50 3.29 14.26 -1.97
N ILE A 51 2.57 13.27 -2.50
CA ILE A 51 3.13 11.96 -2.83
C ILE A 51 3.92 12.09 -4.15
N GLU A 52 5.25 12.08 -4.05
CA GLU A 52 6.13 12.22 -5.22
C GLU A 52 6.04 10.99 -6.14
N ASP A 53 6.18 9.80 -5.57
CA ASP A 53 6.09 8.52 -6.27
C ASP A 53 5.50 7.44 -5.35
N TYR A 54 4.85 6.43 -5.94
CA TYR A 54 4.41 5.25 -5.23
C TYR A 54 4.45 4.03 -6.16
N SER A 55 4.70 2.87 -5.57
CA SER A 55 4.63 1.60 -6.27
C SER A 55 3.71 0.65 -5.50
N VAL A 56 3.01 -0.19 -6.25
CA VAL A 56 2.20 -1.27 -5.70
C VAL A 56 2.62 -2.56 -6.37
N SER A 57 3.01 -3.54 -5.56
CA SER A 57 3.29 -4.89 -6.01
C SER A 57 2.23 -5.84 -5.47
N GLN A 58 1.65 -6.65 -6.36
CA GLN A 58 0.83 -7.78 -5.96
C GLN A 58 1.73 -9.01 -5.95
N THR A 59 1.91 -9.63 -4.78
CA THR A 59 2.47 -10.97 -4.69
C THR A 59 1.30 -11.94 -4.83
N THR A 60 1.05 -12.47 -6.02
CA THR A 60 0.18 -13.64 -6.14
C THR A 60 0.86 -14.80 -5.44
N LEU A 61 0.09 -15.59 -4.69
CA LEU A 61 0.56 -16.81 -4.01
C LEU A 61 1.23 -17.83 -4.95
N ASP A 62 1.12 -17.65 -6.27
CA ASP A 62 1.79 -18.46 -7.30
C ASP A 62 3.34 -18.37 -7.23
N GLN A 63 3.90 -17.41 -6.48
CA GLN A 63 5.33 -17.33 -6.15
C GLN A 63 5.65 -17.49 -4.64
N VAL A 64 4.64 -17.61 -3.77
CA VAL A 64 4.81 -17.86 -2.32
C VAL A 64 4.79 -19.38 -2.02
N GLY A 65 5.02 -20.22 -3.04
CA GLY A 65 5.05 -21.68 -2.93
C GLY A 65 6.42 -22.33 -3.17
N LEU A 66 7.46 -21.57 -3.55
CA LEU A 66 8.78 -22.13 -3.89
C LEU A 66 9.85 -21.96 -2.79
N GLU A 67 9.61 -21.15 -1.75
CA GLU A 67 10.56 -20.95 -0.63
C GLU A 67 10.12 -21.66 0.66
N LEU A 68 9.16 -22.59 0.59
CA LEU A 68 8.72 -23.42 1.72
C LEU A 68 8.91 -24.93 1.48
N TYR A 69 9.60 -25.30 0.41
CA TYR A 69 10.03 -26.67 0.14
C TYR A 69 11.54 -26.69 -0.11
N ASP A 70 12.30 -26.73 0.99
CA ASP A 70 13.62 -27.36 1.04
C ASP A 70 13.48 -28.61 1.93
#